data_AF-A0AAW4BHU9-F1
#
_entry.id   AF-A0AAW4BHU9-F1
#
_cell.length_a   1.000
_cell.length_b   1.000
_cell.length_c   1.000
_cell.angle_alpha   90.00
_cell.angle_beta   90.00
_cell.angle_gamma   90.00
#
_symmetry.space_group_name_H-M   'P 1'
#
loop_
_entity.id
_entity.type
_entity.pdbx_description
1 polymer ?
#
loop_
_entity_poly.entity_id
_entity_poly.type
_entity_poly.pdbx_seq_one_letter_code
_entity_poly.pdbx_strand_id
1 'polypeptide(L)'
;QKYSVESFDSRPFAGASNSIVATYLGVFDDLRKFFAAQSQGKYTANDFSFNAGGACEHCGGKGIVEISSGRRAAEYTVKQTCPVCFGSRFRAEIALFHAEIDNKLVSLPQVLTSGFSWISAQTDLSKLHVTVATLEALSLGHLHLGRESQTLSGGELQRLKLAKFLLANWLNGNSTSKRNINSQHQVVILDEPCRGLDSEAVTR
;
A
#
# COMPACT_ATOMS: atom_id res chain seq x y z
N GLN A 1 33.44 10.13 10.28
CA GLN A 1 32.23 10.32 9.43
C GLN A 1 31.05 9.65 10.12
N LYS A 2 29.89 10.32 10.21
CA LYS A 2 28.66 9.72 10.76
C LYS A 2 27.89 9.07 9.61
N TYR A 3 27.80 7.74 9.61
CA TYR A 3 26.94 6.97 8.70
C TYR A 3 25.56 6.82 9.34
N SER A 4 24.50 6.94 8.55
CA SER A 4 23.18 6.47 8.96
C SER A 4 23.05 5.02 8.49
N VAL A 5 22.89 4.10 9.44
CA VAL A 5 22.72 2.66 9.15
C VAL A 5 21.24 2.34 9.21
N GLU A 6 20.70 1.77 8.15
CA GLU A 6 19.34 1.25 8.09
C GLU A 6 19.36 -0.25 7.86
N SER A 7 18.73 -1.00 8.77
CA SER A 7 18.67 -2.46 8.72
C SER A 7 17.25 -2.88 8.36
N PHE A 8 17.11 -3.66 7.29
CA PHE A 8 15.81 -4.19 6.87
C PHE A 8 15.68 -5.64 7.31
N ASP A 9 14.75 -5.89 8.23
CA ASP A 9 14.45 -7.23 8.74
C ASP A 9 13.06 -7.72 8.32
N SER A 10 12.79 -9.00 8.59
CA SER A 10 11.51 -9.67 8.31
C SER A 10 10.47 -9.49 9.42
N ARG A 11 10.72 -8.66 10.44
CA ARG A 11 9.79 -8.53 11.58
C ARG A 11 8.50 -7.81 11.16
N PRO A 12 7.32 -8.34 11.54
CA PRO A 12 6.02 -7.71 11.28
C PRO A 12 5.97 -6.26 11.77
N PHE A 13 5.15 -5.44 11.12
CA PHE A 13 4.92 -4.06 11.56
C PHE A 13 4.27 -4.00 12.94
N ALA A 14 4.85 -3.25 13.87
CA ALA A 14 4.23 -2.96 15.15
C ALA A 14 2.99 -2.05 14.93
N GLY A 15 1.83 -2.43 15.49
CA GLY A 15 0.64 -1.57 15.57
C GLY A 15 -0.20 -1.39 14.30
N ALA A 16 0.09 -2.09 13.21
CA ALA A 16 -0.52 -1.83 11.90
C ALA A 16 -1.63 -2.85 11.52
N SER A 17 -2.62 -3.06 12.39
CA SER A 17 -3.68 -4.08 12.19
C SER A 17 -4.51 -3.90 10.92
N ASN A 18 -4.66 -2.66 10.43
CA ASN A 18 -5.44 -2.34 9.23
C ASN A 18 -4.58 -1.79 8.07
N SER A 19 -3.25 -1.87 8.15
CA SER A 19 -2.38 -1.33 7.11
C SER A 19 -2.41 -2.20 5.85
N ILE A 20 -2.38 -1.53 4.71
CA ILE A 20 -2.22 -2.14 3.38
C ILE A 20 -0.91 -1.65 2.77
N VAL A 21 -0.50 -2.28 1.66
CA VAL A 21 0.70 -1.88 0.90
C VAL A 21 0.65 -0.38 0.52
N ALA A 22 -0.49 0.12 0.02
CA ALA A 22 -0.63 1.53 -0.36
C ALA A 22 -0.49 2.54 0.79
N THR A 23 -1.03 2.23 1.98
CA THR A 23 -0.89 3.10 3.15
C THR A 23 0.54 3.09 3.65
N TYR A 24 1.19 1.93 3.61
CA TYR A 24 2.58 1.79 4.05
C TYR A 24 3.55 2.59 3.17
N LEU A 25 3.36 2.54 1.85
CA LEU A 25 4.17 3.27 0.86
C LEU A 25 3.76 4.75 0.71
N GLY A 26 2.68 5.17 1.38
CA GLY A 26 2.22 6.57 1.36
C GLY A 26 1.64 7.02 0.01
N VAL A 27 1.18 6.09 -0.83
CA VAL A 27 0.49 6.38 -2.10
C VAL A 27 -1.02 6.42 -1.96
N PHE A 28 -1.56 5.86 -0.87
CA PHE A 28 -3.00 5.90 -0.61
C PHE A 28 -3.53 7.33 -0.52
N ASP A 29 -2.76 8.24 0.08
CA ASP A 29 -3.16 9.64 0.21
C ASP A 29 -3.32 10.36 -1.13
N ASP A 30 -2.43 10.04 -2.09
CA ASP A 30 -2.48 10.60 -3.43
C ASP A 30 -3.70 10.06 -4.19
N LEU A 31 -3.97 8.76 -4.07
CA LEU A 31 -5.21 8.16 -4.60
C LEU A 31 -6.46 8.83 -4.02
N ARG A 32 -6.54 9.00 -2.69
CA ARG A 32 -7.69 9.64 -2.05
C ARG A 32 -7.93 11.06 -2.56
N LYS A 33 -6.87 11.85 -2.71
CA LYS A 33 -6.95 13.22 -3.24
C LYS A 33 -7.37 13.23 -4.70
N PHE A 34 -6.82 12.33 -5.52
CA PHE A 34 -7.16 12.20 -6.92
C PHE A 34 -8.66 11.89 -7.10
N PHE A 35 -9.17 10.84 -6.45
CA PHE A 35 -10.59 10.48 -6.54
C PHE A 35 -11.52 11.57 -6.00
N ALA A 36 -11.11 12.29 -4.95
CA ALA A 36 -11.84 13.46 -4.45
C ALA A 36 -11.91 14.59 -5.48
N ALA A 37 -10.80 14.91 -6.15
CA ALA A 37 -10.78 15.92 -7.22
C ALA A 37 -11.71 15.53 -8.39
N GLN A 38 -11.68 14.25 -8.78
CA GLN A 38 -12.53 13.71 -9.85
C GLN A 38 -14.02 13.73 -9.49
N SER A 39 -14.37 13.76 -8.21
CA SER A 39 -15.77 13.87 -7.75
C SER A 39 -16.39 15.25 -7.93
N GLN A 40 -15.62 16.24 -8.40
CA GLN A 40 -16.07 17.62 -8.65
C GLN A 40 -16.79 18.24 -7.44
N GLY A 41 -16.26 17.99 -6.24
CA GLY A 41 -16.77 18.54 -4.97
C GLY A 41 -17.86 17.71 -4.29
N LYS A 42 -18.31 16.60 -4.89
CA LYS A 42 -19.28 15.69 -4.26
C LYS A 42 -18.69 14.96 -3.04
N TYR A 43 -17.40 14.64 -3.08
CA TYR A 43 -16.69 13.90 -2.04
C TYR A 43 -15.34 14.55 -1.72
N THR A 44 -14.88 14.34 -0.50
CA THR A 44 -13.57 14.79 -0.02
C THR A 44 -12.57 13.62 0.05
N ALA A 45 -11.28 13.92 0.20
CA ALA A 45 -10.27 12.87 0.42
C ALA A 45 -10.52 12.03 1.70
N ASN A 46 -11.28 12.57 2.66
CA ASN A 46 -11.69 11.84 3.85
C ASN A 46 -12.75 10.77 3.54
N ASP A 47 -13.63 11.05 2.58
CA ASP A 47 -14.65 10.11 2.09
C ASP A 47 -14.04 8.94 1.32
N PHE A 48 -12.83 9.10 0.77
CA PHE A 48 -12.08 8.02 0.13
C PHE A 48 -11.14 7.27 1.11
N SER A 49 -11.29 7.47 2.42
CA SER A 49 -10.53 6.74 3.43
C SER A 49 -11.36 5.64 4.09
N PHE A 50 -10.88 4.38 4.01
CA PHE A 50 -11.48 3.27 4.75
C PHE A 50 -11.17 3.31 6.26
N ASN A 51 -10.34 4.23 6.72
CA ASN A 51 -10.08 4.47 8.15
C ASN A 51 -10.89 5.65 8.71
N ALA A 52 -11.71 6.32 7.88
CA ALA A 52 -12.44 7.52 8.27
C ALA A 52 -13.80 7.60 7.55
N GLY A 53 -14.10 8.71 6.89
CA GLY A 53 -15.45 9.00 6.37
C GLY A 53 -15.98 8.02 5.32
N GLY A 54 -15.10 7.31 4.61
CA GLY A 54 -15.47 6.34 3.57
C GLY A 54 -15.71 4.92 4.05
N ALA A 55 -15.41 4.63 5.32
CA ALA A 55 -15.38 3.26 5.84
C ALA A 55 -16.74 2.57 5.73
N CYS A 56 -16.73 1.28 5.41
CA CYS A 56 -17.93 0.45 5.55
C CYS A 56 -18.33 0.37 7.03
N GLU A 57 -19.53 0.81 7.36
CA GLU A 57 -20.06 0.85 8.72
C GLU A 57 -20.14 -0.55 9.36
N HIS A 58 -20.44 -1.58 8.57
CA HIS A 58 -20.60 -2.94 9.09
C HIS A 58 -19.28 -3.58 9.57
N CYS A 59 -18.16 -3.31 8.89
CA CYS A 59 -16.85 -3.88 9.25
C CYS A 59 -15.87 -2.84 9.80
N GLY A 60 -16.29 -1.59 9.97
CA GLY A 60 -15.43 -0.48 10.36
C GLY A 60 -14.25 -0.27 9.40
N GLY A 61 -14.45 -0.55 8.10
CA GLY A 61 -13.41 -0.42 7.08
C GLY A 61 -12.33 -1.52 7.07
N LYS A 62 -12.48 -2.59 7.85
CA LYS A 62 -11.56 -3.74 7.82
C LYS A 62 -11.71 -4.58 6.55
N GLY A 63 -12.91 -4.62 5.95
CA GLY A 63 -13.24 -5.49 4.83
C GLY A 63 -13.54 -6.94 5.23
N ILE A 64 -13.27 -7.30 6.48
CA ILE A 64 -13.55 -8.61 7.07
C ILE A 64 -14.36 -8.46 8.36
N VAL A 65 -15.04 -9.53 8.75
CA VAL A 65 -15.70 -9.70 10.04
C VAL A 65 -15.08 -10.89 10.75
N GLU A 66 -14.85 -10.75 12.05
CA GLU A 66 -14.34 -11.80 12.92
C GLU A 66 -15.51 -12.42 13.66
N ILE A 67 -15.69 -13.73 13.48
CA ILE A 67 -16.72 -14.51 14.15
C ILE A 67 -16.00 -15.44 15.13
N SER A 68 -16.22 -15.23 16.42
CA SER A 68 -15.80 -16.21 17.43
C SER A 68 -16.85 -17.31 17.53
N SER A 69 -16.38 -18.56 17.50
CA SER A 69 -17.22 -19.74 17.70
C SER A 69 -16.47 -20.74 18.57
N GLY A 70 -17.22 -21.62 19.22
CA GLY A 70 -16.70 -22.60 20.17
C GLY A 70 -17.13 -22.35 21.62
N ARG A 71 -16.75 -23.27 22.50
CA ARG A 71 -16.95 -23.15 23.96
C ARG A 71 -15.65 -22.69 24.61
N ARG A 72 -15.72 -22.08 25.80
CA ARG A 72 -14.63 -21.42 26.56
C ARG A 72 -13.23 -22.08 26.56
N ALA A 73 -13.12 -23.39 26.33
CA ALA A 73 -11.85 -24.15 26.25
C ALA A 73 -11.27 -24.29 24.83
N ALA A 74 -12.01 -23.92 23.79
CA ALA A 74 -11.66 -24.04 22.37
C ALA A 74 -12.34 -22.92 21.56
N GLU A 75 -12.24 -21.68 22.02
CA GLU A 75 -12.69 -20.52 21.27
C GLU A 75 -11.72 -20.28 20.10
N TYR A 76 -12.25 -20.28 18.88
CA TYR A 76 -11.48 -19.93 17.69
C TYR A 76 -12.16 -18.79 16.94
N THR A 77 -11.35 -17.91 16.37
CA THR A 77 -11.82 -16.76 15.59
C THR A 77 -11.65 -17.06 14.12
N VAL A 78 -12.76 -17.02 13.38
CA VAL A 78 -12.75 -17.13 11.91
C VAL A 78 -12.88 -15.74 11.32
N LYS A 79 -11.97 -15.39 10.41
CA LYS A 79 -12.09 -14.19 9.58
C LYS A 79 -12.87 -14.52 8.32
N GLN A 80 -13.98 -13.82 8.10
CA GLN A 80 -14.77 -13.92 6.87
C GLN A 80 -14.82 -12.58 6.15
N THR A 81 -14.91 -12.60 4.82
CA THR A 81 -15.14 -11.38 4.03
C THR A 81 -16.43 -10.72 4.49
N CYS A 82 -16.40 -9.39 4.65
CA CYS A 82 -17.58 -8.65 5.09
C CYS A 82 -18.73 -8.84 4.08
N PRO A 83 -19.92 -9.26 4.52
CA PRO A 83 -21.04 -9.55 3.61
C PRO A 83 -21.69 -8.29 3.02
N VAL A 84 -21.40 -7.11 3.58
CA VAL A 84 -21.98 -5.83 3.13
C VAL A 84 -21.12 -5.17 2.06
N CYS A 85 -19.82 -5.00 2.33
CA CYS A 85 -18.91 -4.35 1.39
C CYS A 85 -18.15 -5.33 0.49
N PHE A 86 -18.33 -6.64 0.68
CA PHE A 86 -17.66 -7.70 -0.09
C PHE A 86 -16.13 -7.56 -0.11
N GLY A 87 -15.54 -7.08 0.99
CA GLY A 87 -14.09 -6.87 1.11
C GLY A 87 -13.59 -5.54 0.55
N SER A 88 -14.44 -4.72 -0.08
CA SER A 88 -14.03 -3.41 -0.62
C SER A 88 -13.57 -2.41 0.45
N ARG A 89 -14.04 -2.57 1.70
CA ARG A 89 -13.77 -1.70 2.88
C ARG A 89 -14.50 -0.36 2.88
N PHE A 90 -15.22 0.00 1.83
CA PHE A 90 -15.90 1.28 1.72
C PHE A 90 -17.41 1.15 1.79
N ARG A 91 -18.09 2.25 2.12
CA ARG A 91 -19.54 2.39 1.87
C ARG A 91 -19.84 2.38 0.36
N ALA A 92 -21.06 1.99 0.01
CA ALA A 92 -21.43 1.69 -1.37
C ALA A 92 -21.19 2.86 -2.33
N GLU A 93 -21.51 4.09 -1.91
CA GLU A 93 -21.39 5.29 -2.74
C GLU A 93 -19.94 5.58 -3.13
N ILE A 94 -19.00 5.26 -2.24
CA ILE A 94 -17.56 5.45 -2.46
C ILE A 94 -16.99 4.28 -3.24
N ALA A 95 -17.40 3.06 -2.93
CA ALA A 95 -16.96 1.86 -3.64
C ALA A 95 -17.38 1.86 -5.12
N LEU A 96 -18.51 2.48 -5.44
CA LEU A 96 -19.10 2.56 -6.78
C LEU A 96 -18.73 3.86 -7.52
N PHE A 97 -18.06 4.80 -6.87
CA PHE A 97 -17.56 6.00 -7.55
C PHE A 97 -16.40 5.63 -8.48
N HIS A 98 -16.50 6.02 -9.75
CA HIS A 98 -15.48 5.78 -10.77
C HIS A 98 -14.81 7.10 -11.15
N ALA A 99 -13.50 7.05 -11.31
CA ALA A 99 -12.70 8.10 -11.91
C ALA A 99 -12.11 7.59 -13.23
N GLU A 100 -11.84 8.52 -14.15
CA GLU A 100 -11.13 8.20 -15.38
C GLU A 100 -9.62 8.34 -15.17
N ILE A 101 -8.87 7.27 -15.45
CA ILE A 101 -7.41 7.23 -15.40
C ILE A 101 -6.94 6.52 -16.68
N ASP A 102 -6.10 7.18 -17.48
CA ASP A 102 -5.59 6.65 -18.76
C ASP A 102 -6.68 6.06 -19.66
N ASN A 103 -7.79 6.80 -19.83
CA ASN A 103 -8.98 6.40 -20.61
C ASN A 103 -9.71 5.15 -20.07
N LYS A 104 -9.50 4.79 -18.80
CA LYS A 104 -10.22 3.71 -18.12
C LYS A 104 -11.04 4.27 -16.96
N LEU A 105 -12.32 3.92 -16.93
CA LEU A 105 -13.17 4.15 -15.77
C LEU A 105 -12.89 3.08 -14.71
N VAL A 106 -12.37 3.50 -13.57
CA VAL A 106 -12.02 2.60 -12.46
C VAL A 106 -12.48 3.17 -11.12
N SER A 107 -12.85 2.29 -10.19
CA SER A 107 -13.13 2.67 -8.81
C SER A 107 -11.89 2.52 -7.91
N LEU A 108 -11.88 3.21 -6.77
CA LEU A 108 -10.78 3.08 -5.81
C LEU A 108 -10.57 1.64 -5.31
N PRO A 109 -11.61 0.87 -4.95
CA PRO A 109 -11.44 -0.56 -4.62
C PRO A 109 -10.79 -1.37 -5.74
N GLN A 110 -11.18 -1.13 -7.00
CA GLN A 110 -10.57 -1.81 -8.15
C GLN A 110 -9.10 -1.46 -8.28
N VAL A 111 -8.75 -0.18 -8.13
CA VAL A 111 -7.33 0.23 -8.11
C VAL A 111 -6.61 -0.52 -6.99
N LEU A 112 -7.15 -0.59 -5.77
CA LEU A 112 -6.47 -1.29 -4.67
C LEU A 112 -6.30 -2.81 -4.90
N THR A 113 -7.21 -3.47 -5.62
CA THR A 113 -7.21 -4.94 -5.77
C THR A 113 -6.66 -5.45 -7.11
N SER A 114 -6.51 -4.59 -8.11
CA SER A 114 -6.00 -4.95 -9.44
C SER A 114 -4.52 -4.65 -9.61
N GLY A 115 -3.90 -5.23 -10.64
CA GLY A 115 -2.54 -4.88 -11.05
C GLY A 115 -2.46 -3.45 -11.61
N PHE A 116 -1.30 -2.81 -11.45
CA PHE A 116 -1.12 -1.38 -11.73
C PHE A 116 -0.38 -1.08 -13.03
N SER A 117 -0.04 -2.11 -13.81
CA SER A 117 0.76 -1.99 -15.04
C SER A 117 0.13 -1.10 -16.12
N TRP A 118 -1.15 -0.75 -15.98
CA TRP A 118 -1.86 0.11 -16.91
C TRP A 118 -1.79 1.61 -16.57
N ILE A 119 -1.32 2.00 -15.38
CA ILE A 119 -1.22 3.41 -14.98
C ILE A 119 0.07 4.02 -15.53
N SER A 120 -0.08 5.00 -16.40
CA SER A 120 1.02 5.67 -17.10
C SER A 120 1.70 6.72 -16.21
N ALA A 121 2.97 6.99 -16.52
CA ALA A 121 3.77 8.00 -15.82
C ALA A 121 3.28 9.45 -16.04
N GLN A 122 2.40 9.68 -17.03
CA GLN A 122 1.93 11.00 -17.47
C GLN A 122 0.70 11.48 -16.71
N THR A 123 0.11 10.64 -15.86
CA THR A 123 -1.04 11.00 -15.03
C THR A 123 -0.63 11.84 -13.81
N ASP A 124 -1.62 12.48 -13.18
CA ASP A 124 -1.47 13.11 -11.84
C ASP A 124 -1.06 12.11 -10.74
N LEU A 125 -0.99 10.82 -11.09
CA LEU A 125 -0.57 9.71 -10.25
C LEU A 125 0.87 9.27 -10.57
N SER A 126 1.74 10.15 -11.06
CA SER A 126 3.16 9.84 -11.35
C SER A 126 3.90 9.17 -10.18
N LYS A 127 3.65 9.60 -8.93
CA LYS A 127 4.21 8.96 -7.72
C LYS A 127 3.74 7.50 -7.56
N LEU A 128 2.49 7.21 -7.93
CA LEU A 128 1.98 5.85 -7.93
C LEU A 128 2.68 5.01 -9.01
N HIS A 129 2.86 5.55 -10.22
CA HIS A 129 3.60 4.87 -11.28
C HIS A 129 5.04 4.49 -10.84
N VAL A 130 5.77 5.44 -10.24
CA VAL A 130 7.12 5.19 -9.68
C VAL A 130 7.09 4.12 -8.58
N THR A 131 6.08 4.17 -7.72
CA THR A 131 5.88 3.18 -6.66
C THR A 131 5.70 1.78 -7.23
N VAL A 132 4.86 1.66 -8.26
CA VAL A 132 4.59 0.38 -8.94
C VAL A 132 5.85 -0.15 -9.61
N ALA A 133 6.56 0.70 -10.36
CA ALA A 133 7.83 0.31 -10.99
C ALA A 133 8.87 -0.15 -9.95
N THR A 134 8.92 0.51 -8.79
CA THR A 134 9.81 0.11 -7.68
C THR A 134 9.42 -1.24 -7.09
N LEU A 135 8.12 -1.50 -6.92
CA LEU A 135 7.64 -2.81 -6.46
C LEU A 135 7.98 -3.91 -7.47
N GLU A 136 7.80 -3.68 -8.76
CA GLU A 136 8.18 -4.62 -9.81
C GLU A 136 9.68 -4.91 -9.82
N ALA A 137 10.52 -3.87 -9.69
CA ALA A 137 11.97 -3.99 -9.60
C ALA A 137 12.44 -4.79 -8.38
N LEU A 138 11.64 -4.84 -7.31
CA LEU A 138 11.92 -5.62 -6.10
C LEU A 138 11.19 -6.97 -6.07
N SER A 139 10.69 -7.43 -7.22
CA SER A 139 9.94 -8.68 -7.37
C SER A 139 8.72 -8.76 -6.44
N LEU A 140 8.03 -7.62 -6.28
CA LEU A 140 6.76 -7.46 -5.55
C LEU A 140 5.59 -7.12 -6.49
N GLY A 141 5.76 -7.29 -7.81
CA GLY A 141 4.73 -6.97 -8.81
C GLY A 141 3.45 -7.83 -8.70
N HIS A 142 3.52 -8.97 -8.02
CA HIS A 142 2.35 -9.80 -7.70
C HIS A 142 1.52 -9.26 -6.53
N LEU A 143 2.03 -8.30 -5.77
CA LEU A 143 1.28 -7.66 -4.70
C LEU A 143 0.30 -6.63 -5.27
N HIS A 144 -0.90 -6.62 -4.71
CA HIS A 144 -1.87 -5.57 -4.95
C HIS A 144 -1.78 -4.50 -3.83
N LEU A 145 -2.05 -3.23 -4.14
CA LEU A 145 -1.93 -2.13 -3.16
C LEU A 145 -2.83 -2.28 -1.93
N GLY A 146 -3.97 -2.95 -2.08
CA GLY A 146 -4.95 -3.28 -1.05
C GLY A 146 -4.58 -4.49 -0.21
N ARG A 147 -3.46 -5.19 -0.52
CA ARG A 147 -3.01 -6.34 0.25
C ARG A 147 -2.66 -5.91 1.67
N GLU A 148 -3.22 -6.63 2.65
CA GLU A 148 -2.94 -6.38 4.07
C GLU A 148 -1.48 -6.66 4.40
N SER A 149 -0.82 -5.72 5.05
CA SER A 149 0.60 -5.85 5.36
C SER A 149 0.91 -7.02 6.30
N GLN A 150 -0.05 -7.44 7.13
CA GLN A 150 0.11 -8.59 8.03
C GLN A 150 0.11 -9.93 7.30
N THR A 151 -0.39 -9.98 6.08
CA THR A 151 -0.48 -11.20 5.27
C THR A 151 0.73 -11.40 4.35
N LEU A 152 1.71 -10.50 4.44
CA LEU A 152 2.97 -10.59 3.71
C LEU A 152 3.91 -11.57 4.39
N SER A 153 4.63 -12.34 3.59
CA SER A 153 5.75 -13.15 4.05
C SER A 153 6.89 -12.24 4.56
N GLY A 154 7.80 -12.82 5.36
CA GLY A 154 8.95 -12.08 5.90
C GLY A 154 9.83 -11.44 4.81
N GLY A 155 10.07 -12.15 3.70
CA GLY A 155 10.86 -11.64 2.57
C GLY A 155 10.13 -10.55 1.77
N GLU A 156 8.81 -10.66 1.59
CA GLU A 156 8.01 -9.59 0.97
C GLU A 156 8.02 -8.33 1.83
N LEU A 157 7.89 -8.50 3.14
CA LEU A 157 7.90 -7.40 4.10
C LEU A 157 9.23 -6.64 4.09
N GLN A 158 10.34 -7.37 4.08
CA GLN A 158 11.67 -6.78 4.00
C GLN A 158 11.85 -5.97 2.71
N ARG A 159 11.47 -6.54 1.55
CA ARG A 159 11.54 -5.86 0.26
C ARG A 159 10.58 -4.67 0.19
N LEU A 160 9.42 -4.74 0.84
CA LEU A 160 8.49 -3.61 0.94
C LEU A 160 9.06 -2.45 1.78
N LYS A 161 9.76 -2.76 2.89
CA LYS A 161 10.49 -1.75 3.68
C LYS A 161 11.59 -1.09 2.83
N LEU A 162 12.35 -1.88 2.08
CA LEU A 162 13.35 -1.37 1.13
C LEU A 162 12.71 -0.48 0.05
N ALA A 163 11.58 -0.88 -0.52
CA ALA A 163 10.83 -0.08 -1.49
C ALA A 163 10.47 1.30 -0.92
N LYS A 164 9.94 1.35 0.30
CA LYS A 164 9.62 2.60 0.99
C LYS A 164 10.84 3.50 1.17
N PHE A 165 11.97 2.92 1.58
CA PHE A 165 13.22 3.65 1.73
C PHE A 165 13.72 4.24 0.41
N LEU A 166 13.72 3.45 -0.66
CA LEU A 166 14.11 3.92 -2.00
C LEU A 166 13.19 5.03 -2.49
N LEU A 167 11.87 4.87 -2.35
CA LEU A 167 10.90 5.89 -2.75
C LEU A 167 11.08 7.19 -1.97
N ALA A 168 11.34 7.12 -0.66
CA ALA A 168 11.61 8.30 0.15
C ALA A 168 12.87 9.03 -0.33
N ASN A 169 13.95 8.32 -0.66
CA ASN A 169 15.19 8.95 -1.11
C ASN A 169 15.11 9.46 -2.56
N TRP A 170 14.45 8.72 -3.45
CA TRP A 170 14.35 9.05 -4.86
C TRP A 170 13.37 10.20 -5.12
N LEU A 171 12.19 10.18 -4.50
CA LEU A 171 11.19 11.25 -4.65
C LEU A 171 11.63 12.55 -3.98
N ASN A 172 12.38 12.48 -2.87
CA ASN A 172 12.90 13.68 -2.21
C ASN A 172 14.14 14.26 -2.91
N GLY A 173 14.78 13.53 -3.82
CA GLY A 173 15.95 13.97 -4.60
C GLY A 173 15.65 15.09 -5.60
N ASN A 174 14.38 15.28 -5.99
CA ASN A 174 13.96 16.29 -6.97
C ASN A 174 13.46 17.61 -6.35
N SER A 175 13.42 17.72 -5.02
CA SER A 175 13.11 19.00 -4.36
C SER A 175 14.33 19.91 -4.34
N THR A 176 14.37 20.83 -5.31
CA THR A 176 15.24 22.00 -5.37
C THR A 176 15.16 22.83 -4.10
N SER A 177 15.99 22.49 -3.13
CA SER A 177 16.58 23.45 -2.21
C SER A 177 17.92 22.90 -1.81
N LYS A 178 18.93 23.76 -1.90
CA LYS A 178 20.30 23.60 -1.39
C LYS A 178 20.30 23.15 0.08
N ARG A 179 19.88 21.92 0.38
CA ARG A 179 20.25 21.25 1.61
C ARG A 179 21.67 20.79 1.37
N ASN A 180 22.58 21.61 1.89
CA ASN A 180 23.90 21.25 2.36
C ASN A 180 24.12 19.74 2.23
N ILE A 181 24.81 19.32 1.16
CA ILE A 181 25.29 17.95 0.98
C ILE A 181 26.37 17.75 2.05
N ASN A 182 25.95 17.68 3.31
CA ASN A 182 26.64 16.81 4.24
C ASN A 182 26.28 15.42 3.75
N SER A 183 27.20 14.90 2.95
CA SER A 183 27.35 13.52 2.50
C SER A 183 27.29 12.56 3.69
N GLN A 184 26.10 12.38 4.27
CA GLN A 184 25.81 11.24 5.12
C GLN A 184 25.68 10.05 4.19
N HIS A 185 26.77 9.32 4.06
CA HIS A 185 26.76 8.00 3.45
C HIS A 185 25.71 7.16 4.19
N GLN A 186 24.70 6.71 3.45
CA GLN A 186 23.69 5.77 3.95
C GLN A 186 24.21 4.35 3.75
N VAL A 187 24.22 3.56 4.82
CA VAL A 187 24.58 2.14 4.76
C VAL A 187 23.29 1.35 4.94
N VAL A 188 22.96 0.55 3.92
CA VAL A 188 21.81 -0.36 3.95
C VAL A 188 22.32 -1.77 4.25
N ILE A 189 21.79 -2.37 5.31
CA ILE A 189 22.07 -3.77 5.68
C ILE A 189 20.82 -4.60 5.37
N LEU A 190 21.01 -5.64 4.56
CA LEU A 190 19.97 -6.59 4.19
C LEU A 190 20.31 -7.96 4.79
N ASP A 191 19.42 -8.49 5.60
CA ASP A 191 19.55 -9.81 6.20
C ASP A 191 18.79 -10.86 5.35
N GLU A 192 19.49 -11.81 4.75
CA GLU A 192 18.91 -12.81 3.83
C GLU A 192 18.00 -12.23 2.70
N PRO A 193 18.45 -11.25 1.90
CA PRO A 193 17.59 -10.53 0.94
C PRO A 193 16.92 -11.43 -0.11
N CYS A 194 17.52 -12.58 -0.43
CA CYS A 194 17.02 -13.50 -1.44
C CYS A 194 15.96 -14.49 -0.93
N ARG A 195 15.57 -14.41 0.35
CA ARG A 195 14.64 -15.37 0.94
C ARG A 195 13.27 -15.33 0.27
N GLY A 196 12.87 -16.47 -0.29
CA GLY A 196 11.59 -16.62 -1.00
C GLY A 196 11.59 -16.04 -2.41
N LEU A 197 12.76 -15.72 -2.98
CA LEU A 197 12.92 -15.41 -4.40
C LEU A 197 13.33 -16.65 -5.19
N ASP A 198 12.86 -16.75 -6.43
CA ASP A 198 13.39 -17.70 -7.41
C ASP A 198 14.67 -17.17 -8.08
N SER A 199 15.31 -18.00 -8.90
CA SER A 199 16.56 -17.64 -9.58
C SER A 199 16.43 -16.48 -10.56
N GLU A 200 15.26 -16.31 -11.19
CA GLU A 200 15.04 -15.23 -12.15
C GLU A 200 14.93 -13.89 -11.42
N ALA A 201 14.20 -13.86 -10.31
CA ALA A 201 14.03 -12.68 -9.46
C ALA A 201 15.35 -12.22 -8.81
N VAL A 202 16.30 -13.13 -8.53
CA VAL A 202 17.62 -12.77 -7.98
C VAL A 202 18.56 -12.20 -9.03
N THR A 203 18.38 -12.55 -10.31
CA THR A 203 19.32 -12.19 -11.39
C THR A 203 18.92 -10.96 -12.19
N ARG A 204 17.66 -10.52 -12.08
CA ARG A 204 17.12 -9.32 -12.72
C ARG A 204 17.61 -8.03 -12.05
#